data_AF-A0A956QYM4-F1
#
_entry.id   AF-A0A956QYM4-F1
#
_cell.length_a   1.000
_cell.length_b   1.000
_cell.length_c   1.000
_cell.angle_alpha   90.00
_cell.angle_beta   90.00
_cell.angle_gamma   90.00
#
_symmetry.space_group_name_H-M   'P 1'
#
loop_
_entity.id
_entity.type
_entity.pdbx_description
1 polymer ?
#
loop_
_entity_poly.entity_id
_entity_poly.type
_entity_poly.pdbx_seq_one_letter_code
_entity_poly.pdbx_strand_id
1 'polypeptide(L)'
;MFKWPSDPEKEQHLDQRPTAEDLKKFMVASARRKDVKFLYRWNDAEVKMEFKLALRYVPKGFTFEWQLYMLGGKNDHRILSVHADDAEEVATSIEKAVLNETTRVPDTTFHGDQKQPALSKTKLNEAKRILEQTFDRVPIEAIKEMSLMPEALTGNLEVLHITTLLQSISMGEMSGRLRIQRQAAYADIFFESGAPVHAEGTRGSGEECFIQVICWKDGEFHFEPKLKTDERTIKKVMETMILEGCLLLDNTEYVRACGVRMDTVLGRTNPNLSEAQFEAIMSQGEAQDMSLLKAIYLQIDGRKRVLDIVEILRLSRTQWVSGVAALLRGQVVTVASVVDSKRLQVEPKHLDPALIAPINAVLLRSDTGLFSYPAFLYLVDHEFKFSAERPLSIILINTLSVEVSSNQMKPILNVDGYKDLARCIASVQGFKGIISHYEEHGVAICLMGANAMHAATIADRIIKSMLSSSMEFRFAASNMAIGVASFPDDAEDMASLLATAEVARDRATSEGSSRIVLASELVG
;
A
#
# COMPACT_ATOMS: atom_id res chain seq x y z
N MET A 1 18.78 46.16 16.17
CA MET A 1 17.90 46.67 15.09
C MET A 1 18.02 45.69 13.93
N PHE A 2 17.23 44.61 13.96
CA PHE A 2 17.36 43.52 12.97
C PHE A 2 16.56 43.88 11.71
N LYS A 3 17.24 43.87 10.55
CA LYS A 3 16.59 44.08 9.25
C LYS A 3 15.85 42.81 8.86
N TRP A 4 14.60 42.97 8.45
CA TRP A 4 13.79 41.91 7.86
C TRP A 4 14.37 41.49 6.50
N PRO A 5 14.32 40.20 6.11
CA PRO A 5 14.82 39.73 4.82
C PRO A 5 14.26 40.53 3.65
N SER A 6 15.14 41.24 2.94
CA SER A 6 14.76 42.22 1.92
C SER A 6 14.54 41.64 0.52
N ASP A 7 14.77 40.33 0.30
CA ASP A 7 14.50 39.68 -0.99
C ASP A 7 14.51 38.14 -0.84
N PRO A 8 13.42 37.41 -1.14
CA PRO A 8 13.39 35.95 -0.96
C PRO A 8 14.21 35.19 -2.01
N GLU A 9 14.54 35.80 -3.15
CA GLU A 9 15.34 35.20 -4.22
C GLU A 9 16.86 35.39 -4.02
N LYS A 10 17.27 36.28 -3.10
CA LYS A 10 18.69 36.46 -2.77
C LYS A 10 19.08 35.59 -1.59
N GLU A 11 20.17 34.87 -1.76
CA GLU A 11 20.82 34.09 -0.72
C GLU A 11 21.19 34.99 0.47
N GLN A 12 20.70 34.62 1.66
CA GLN A 12 20.94 35.36 2.90
C GLN A 12 22.04 34.70 3.71
N HIS A 13 23.08 35.48 4.04
CA HIS A 13 24.14 35.01 4.91
C HIS A 13 23.76 35.20 6.38
N LEU A 14 23.83 34.12 7.15
CA LEU A 14 23.65 34.08 8.60
C LEU A 14 25.03 34.03 9.28
N ASP A 15 25.13 34.67 10.45
CA ASP A 15 26.37 34.73 11.23
C ASP A 15 26.73 33.37 11.88
N GLN A 16 25.72 32.53 12.14
CA GLN A 16 25.87 31.24 12.80
C GLN A 16 24.79 30.25 12.34
N ARG A 17 24.92 28.98 12.74
CA ARG A 17 23.92 27.93 12.49
C ARG A 17 22.53 28.39 12.98
N PRO A 18 21.47 28.27 12.16
CA PRO A 18 20.14 28.74 12.53
C PRO A 18 19.59 27.95 13.71
N THR A 19 19.08 28.68 14.71
CA THR A 19 18.40 28.10 15.88
C THR A 19 16.95 27.78 15.54
N ALA A 20 16.26 27.00 16.39
CA ALA A 20 14.83 26.76 16.24
C ALA A 20 14.01 28.08 16.20
N GLU A 21 14.45 29.13 16.90
CA GLU A 21 13.79 30.44 16.85
C GLU A 21 13.96 31.14 15.48
N ASP A 22 15.13 30.98 14.84
CA ASP A 22 15.39 31.49 13.49
C ASP A 22 14.56 30.72 12.45
N LEU A 23 14.50 29.39 12.57
CA LEU A 23 13.70 28.53 11.69
C LEU A 23 12.20 28.88 11.77
N LYS A 24 11.65 29.14 12.97
CA LYS A 24 10.27 29.63 13.15
C LYS A 24 10.04 30.93 12.36
N LYS A 25 10.99 31.87 12.39
CA LYS A 25 10.90 33.12 11.62
C LYS A 25 10.95 32.86 10.11
N PHE A 26 11.80 31.93 9.66
CA PHE A 26 11.91 31.55 8.24
C PHE A 26 10.62 30.91 7.73
N MET A 27 10.00 30.04 8.52
CA MET A 27 8.71 29.42 8.20
C MET A 27 7.61 30.46 8.05
N VAL A 28 7.51 31.42 8.98
CA VAL A 28 6.53 32.52 8.90
C VAL A 28 6.74 33.36 7.64
N ALA A 29 8.00 33.61 7.24
CA ALA A 29 8.30 34.32 6.02
C ALA A 29 7.93 33.51 4.76
N SER A 30 8.21 32.20 4.75
CA SER A 30 7.90 31.31 3.63
C SER A 30 6.39 31.08 3.46
N ALA A 31 5.63 30.94 4.56
CA ALA A 31 4.18 30.79 4.51
C ALA A 31 3.46 32.02 3.90
N ARG A 32 4.05 33.22 4.03
CA ARG A 32 3.50 34.47 3.47
C ARG A 32 3.72 34.59 1.96
N ARG A 33 4.62 33.80 1.36
CA ARG A 33 4.94 33.82 -0.07
C ARG A 33 4.98 32.40 -0.62
N LYS A 34 3.82 31.91 -1.07
CA LYS A 34 3.63 30.55 -1.61
C LYS A 34 4.55 30.30 -2.80
N ASP A 35 5.09 29.08 -2.88
CA ASP A 35 5.98 28.59 -3.94
C ASP A 35 7.31 29.32 -4.13
N VAL A 36 7.70 30.20 -3.20
CA VAL A 36 9.02 30.86 -3.21
C VAL A 36 10.01 30.10 -2.34
N LYS A 37 11.17 29.77 -2.90
CA LYS A 37 12.28 29.15 -2.17
C LYS A 37 13.10 30.24 -1.47
N PHE A 38 13.28 30.10 -0.16
CA PHE A 38 14.16 30.94 0.65
C PHE A 38 15.49 30.23 0.83
N LEU A 39 16.60 30.96 0.68
CA LEU A 39 17.96 30.41 0.77
C LEU A 39 18.74 31.10 1.89
N TYR A 40 19.25 30.32 2.83
CA TYR A 40 20.06 30.78 3.96
C TYR A 40 21.41 30.08 3.96
N ARG A 41 22.50 30.82 4.13
CA ARG A 41 23.86 30.30 4.10
C ARG A 41 24.62 30.69 5.35
N TRP A 42 25.40 29.79 5.92
CA TRP A 42 26.25 30.11 7.07
C TRP A 42 27.56 29.34 7.02
N ASN A 43 28.55 29.89 7.71
CA ASN A 43 29.81 29.21 7.96
C ASN A 43 29.77 28.64 9.38
N ASP A 44 29.88 27.33 9.51
CA ASP A 44 29.70 26.65 10.78
C ASP A 44 31.02 26.60 11.56
N ALA A 45 31.08 27.31 12.68
CA ALA A 45 32.32 27.49 13.45
C ALA A 45 32.85 26.18 14.05
N GLU A 46 31.97 25.22 14.34
CA GLU A 46 32.31 23.95 14.99
C GLU A 46 32.97 22.98 14.00
N VAL A 47 32.39 22.88 12.79
CA VAL A 47 32.86 21.93 11.77
C VAL A 47 33.74 22.58 10.70
N LYS A 48 33.88 23.92 10.73
CA LYS A 48 34.66 24.75 9.79
C LYS A 48 34.28 24.49 8.32
N MET A 49 33.00 24.27 8.07
CA MET A 49 32.42 24.05 6.75
C MET A 49 31.27 25.02 6.52
N GLU A 50 30.98 25.27 5.26
CA GLU A 50 29.92 26.18 4.86
C GLU A 50 28.68 25.41 4.41
N PHE A 51 27.50 25.89 4.79
CA PHE A 51 26.23 25.22 4.53
C PHE A 51 25.21 26.19 3.93
N LYS A 52 24.29 25.63 3.15
CA LYS A 52 23.16 26.34 2.57
C LYS A 52 21.86 25.57 2.86
N LEU A 53 20.88 26.24 3.43
CA LEU A 53 19.55 25.71 3.72
C LEU A 53 18.53 26.35 2.78
N ALA A 54 17.80 25.53 2.05
CA ALA A 54 16.65 25.93 1.25
C ALA A 54 15.35 25.57 1.97
N LEU A 55 14.40 26.50 1.98
CA LEU A 55 13.08 26.36 2.60
C LEU A 55 11.98 26.73 1.60
N ARG A 56 10.94 25.89 1.49
CA ARG A 56 9.74 26.19 0.71
C ARG A 56 8.47 25.72 1.43
N TYR A 57 7.46 26.59 1.51
CA TYR A 57 6.12 26.19 1.96
C TYR A 57 5.38 25.44 0.84
N VAL A 58 4.81 24.28 1.16
CA VAL A 58 4.08 23.39 0.24
C VAL A 58 2.57 23.47 0.53
N PRO A 59 1.77 24.20 -0.27
CA PRO A 59 0.38 24.48 0.07
C PRO A 59 -0.54 23.25 0.08
N LYS A 60 -0.26 22.24 -0.76
CA LYS A 60 -1.08 21.02 -0.90
C LYS A 60 -0.94 20.05 0.28
N GLY A 61 0.15 20.15 1.04
CA GLY A 61 0.43 19.29 2.19
C GLY A 61 0.47 20.02 3.53
N PHE A 62 0.14 21.33 3.55
CA PHE A 62 0.25 22.19 4.74
C PHE A 62 1.58 22.07 5.49
N THR A 63 2.68 21.85 4.77
CA THR A 63 4.00 21.53 5.34
C THR A 63 5.11 22.36 4.71
N PHE A 64 6.31 22.29 5.27
CA PHE A 64 7.51 22.94 4.74
C PHE A 64 8.51 21.91 4.26
N GLU A 65 9.05 22.11 3.07
CA GLU A 65 10.18 21.37 2.54
C GLU A 65 11.48 22.06 2.94
N TRP A 66 12.38 21.31 3.54
CA TRP A 66 13.71 21.74 3.97
C TRP A 66 14.78 20.94 3.25
N GLN A 67 15.76 21.62 2.65
CA GLN A 67 16.89 20.99 1.98
C GLN A 67 18.19 21.61 2.48
N LEU A 68 19.07 20.83 3.10
CA LEU A 68 20.38 21.29 3.57
C LEU A 68 21.46 20.82 2.61
N TYR A 69 22.35 21.74 2.27
CA TYR A 69 23.50 21.52 1.41
C TYR A 69 24.78 21.86 2.15
N MET A 70 25.80 21.04 1.99
CA MET A 70 27.17 21.38 2.30
C MET A 70 27.83 21.99 1.06
N LEU A 71 28.49 23.11 1.25
CA LEU A 71 29.20 23.84 0.21
C LEU A 71 30.66 23.42 0.19
N GLY A 72 31.08 22.76 -0.90
CA GLY A 72 32.45 22.27 -1.06
C GLY A 72 32.80 22.07 -2.53
N GLY A 73 33.68 22.93 -3.06
CA GLY A 73 34.20 22.78 -4.43
C GLY A 73 33.20 23.16 -5.53
N LYS A 74 33.13 22.37 -6.62
CA LYS A 74 32.42 22.72 -7.86
C LYS A 74 30.90 22.59 -7.80
N ASN A 75 30.33 21.83 -6.85
CA ASN A 75 28.89 21.60 -6.72
C ASN A 75 28.47 21.52 -5.25
N ASP A 76 27.27 22.00 -4.94
CA ASP A 76 26.68 21.93 -3.60
C ASP A 76 26.16 20.52 -3.32
N HIS A 77 26.52 19.93 -2.19
CA HIS A 77 26.15 18.56 -1.84
C HIS A 77 24.96 18.56 -0.89
N ARG A 78 23.80 18.04 -1.33
CA ARG A 78 22.61 17.94 -0.46
C ARG A 78 22.80 16.83 0.58
N ILE A 79 22.75 17.20 1.86
CA ILE A 79 22.97 16.30 3.00
C ILE A 79 21.71 16.05 3.84
N LEU A 80 20.64 16.85 3.64
CA LEU A 80 19.34 16.66 4.29
C LEU A 80 18.22 17.04 3.32
N SER A 81 17.13 16.27 3.32
CA SER A 81 15.86 16.62 2.70
C SER A 81 14.72 16.12 3.59
N VAL A 82 13.93 17.01 4.15
CA VAL A 82 12.85 16.67 5.09
C VAL A 82 11.63 17.54 4.88
N HIS A 83 10.43 16.96 5.07
CA HIS A 83 9.18 17.70 5.17
C HIS A 83 8.78 17.76 6.63
N ALA A 84 8.77 18.95 7.23
CA ALA A 84 8.47 19.12 8.64
C ALA A 84 7.93 20.52 8.92
N ASP A 85 6.93 20.59 9.79
CA ASP A 85 6.26 21.81 10.27
C ASP A 85 6.62 22.17 11.73
N ASP A 86 7.49 21.39 12.37
CA ASP A 86 8.10 21.70 13.67
C ASP A 86 9.55 22.19 13.51
N ALA A 87 9.81 23.41 13.95
CA ALA A 87 11.13 24.02 13.90
C ALA A 87 12.17 23.36 14.84
N GLU A 88 11.76 22.75 15.94
CA GLU A 88 12.67 22.04 16.86
C GLU A 88 13.13 20.70 16.27
N GLU A 89 12.24 20.00 15.58
CA GLU A 89 12.56 18.79 14.82
C GLU A 89 13.55 19.10 13.68
N VAL A 90 13.30 20.18 12.94
CA VAL A 90 14.18 20.62 11.84
C VAL A 90 15.54 21.06 12.38
N ALA A 91 15.58 21.82 13.48
CA ALA A 91 16.84 22.23 14.12
C ALA A 91 17.68 21.02 14.53
N THR A 92 17.04 20.03 15.17
CA THR A 92 17.68 18.77 15.57
C THR A 92 18.21 17.99 14.36
N SER A 93 17.44 17.98 13.26
CA SER A 93 17.82 17.29 12.02
C SER A 93 18.99 17.98 11.31
N ILE A 94 19.02 19.31 11.30
CA ILE A 94 20.14 20.12 10.80
C ILE A 94 21.38 19.87 11.66
N GLU A 95 21.25 19.96 12.98
CA GLU A 95 22.37 19.73 13.90
C GLU A 95 22.96 18.34 13.73
N LYS A 96 22.13 17.29 13.67
CA LYS A 96 22.61 15.93 13.38
C LYS A 96 23.29 15.81 12.03
N ALA A 97 22.74 16.42 10.97
CA ALA A 97 23.31 16.36 9.63
C ALA A 97 24.66 17.11 9.55
N VAL A 98 24.76 18.26 10.22
CA VAL A 98 25.98 19.08 10.31
C VAL A 98 27.03 18.41 11.20
N LEU A 99 26.65 17.76 12.29
CA LEU A 99 27.58 17.17 13.26
C LEU A 99 27.95 15.72 12.98
N ASN A 100 27.25 15.00 12.11
CA ASN A 100 27.63 13.63 11.81
C ASN A 100 28.70 13.58 10.70
N GLU A 101 29.89 13.08 11.02
CA GLU A 101 31.00 12.98 10.05
C GLU A 101 30.66 12.08 8.86
N THR A 102 29.81 11.05 9.03
CA THR A 102 29.39 10.17 7.91
C THR A 102 28.45 10.85 6.92
N THR A 103 27.66 11.84 7.33
CA THR A 103 26.87 12.69 6.41
C THR A 103 27.70 13.82 5.81
N ARG A 104 28.91 14.06 6.33
CA ARG A 104 29.84 15.09 5.85
C ARG A 104 30.90 14.58 4.87
N VAL A 105 31.05 13.27 4.71
CA VAL A 105 31.95 12.71 3.70
C VAL A 105 31.30 12.93 2.32
N PRO A 106 31.97 13.63 1.38
CA PRO A 106 31.50 13.63 -0.01
C PRO A 106 31.51 12.18 -0.48
N ASP A 107 30.39 11.67 -1.01
CA ASP A 107 30.21 10.32 -1.56
C ASP A 107 31.54 9.65 -1.98
N THR A 108 32.22 8.99 -1.04
CA THR A 108 33.31 8.05 -1.34
C THR A 108 32.74 6.66 -1.58
N THR A 109 31.43 6.51 -1.56
CA THR A 109 30.68 5.48 -2.27
C THR A 109 30.80 5.75 -3.77
N PHE A 110 31.92 5.27 -4.33
CA PHE A 110 32.11 4.88 -5.73
C PHE A 110 30.97 5.29 -6.69
N HIS A 111 30.92 6.57 -7.04
CA HIS A 111 30.51 6.96 -8.39
C HIS A 111 31.79 7.05 -9.24
N GLY A 112 32.45 5.90 -9.40
CA GLY A 112 32.95 5.65 -10.74
C GLY A 112 31.75 5.62 -11.67
N ASP A 113 31.96 5.79 -12.97
CA ASP A 113 31.08 5.19 -13.96
C ASP A 113 31.02 3.67 -13.74
N GLN A 114 30.45 3.21 -12.63
CA GLN A 114 29.77 1.95 -12.60
C GLN A 114 28.48 2.25 -13.35
N LYS A 115 28.57 2.10 -14.68
CA LYS A 115 27.50 1.40 -15.37
C LYS A 115 27.10 0.28 -14.42
N GLN A 116 25.90 0.35 -13.84
CA GLN A 116 25.30 -0.86 -13.29
C GLN A 116 25.52 -1.90 -14.38
N PRO A 117 26.20 -3.01 -14.07
CA PRO A 117 26.55 -3.97 -15.09
C PRO A 117 25.25 -4.31 -15.79
N ALA A 118 25.19 -4.04 -17.10
CA ALA A 118 24.03 -4.37 -17.90
C ALA A 118 23.63 -5.81 -17.54
N LEU A 119 22.33 -6.06 -17.40
CA LEU A 119 21.80 -7.40 -17.13
C LEU A 119 22.61 -8.42 -17.93
N SER A 120 23.28 -9.35 -17.24
CA SER A 120 24.07 -10.39 -17.91
C SER A 120 23.18 -11.12 -18.92
N LYS A 121 23.76 -11.66 -20.00
CA LYS A 121 22.98 -12.42 -21.01
C LYS A 121 22.09 -13.49 -20.37
N THR A 122 22.57 -14.12 -19.31
CA THR A 122 21.81 -15.10 -18.51
C THR A 122 20.61 -14.45 -17.81
N LYS A 123 20.80 -13.33 -17.08
CA LYS A 123 19.70 -12.59 -16.43
C LYS A 123 18.68 -12.06 -17.44
N LEU A 124 19.14 -11.62 -18.61
CA LEU A 124 18.27 -11.16 -19.67
C LEU A 124 17.36 -12.29 -20.16
N ASN A 125 17.91 -13.48 -20.40
CA ASN A 125 17.14 -14.64 -20.85
C ASN A 125 16.16 -15.14 -19.78
N GLU A 126 16.59 -15.16 -18.52
CA GLU A 126 15.73 -15.55 -17.39
C GLU A 126 14.60 -14.55 -17.16
N ALA A 127 14.90 -13.26 -17.13
CA ALA A 127 13.89 -12.21 -17.00
C ALA A 127 12.89 -12.22 -18.17
N LYS A 128 13.36 -12.49 -19.40
CA LYS A 128 12.48 -12.71 -20.56
C LYS A 128 11.59 -13.94 -20.38
N ARG A 129 12.14 -15.06 -19.91
CA ARG A 129 11.35 -16.27 -19.64
C ARG A 129 10.29 -16.02 -18.57
N ILE A 130 10.63 -15.32 -17.49
CA ILE A 130 9.66 -14.93 -16.44
C ILE A 130 8.60 -14.01 -17.03
N LEU A 131 9.01 -13.04 -17.86
CA LEU A 131 8.10 -12.14 -18.53
C LEU A 131 7.11 -12.91 -19.42
N GLU A 132 7.60 -13.82 -20.25
CA GLU A 132 6.78 -14.68 -21.12
C GLU A 132 5.84 -15.58 -20.30
N GLN A 133 6.35 -16.30 -19.29
CA GLN A 133 5.56 -17.24 -18.51
C GLN A 133 4.49 -16.58 -17.62
N THR A 134 4.78 -15.37 -17.13
CA THR A 134 3.89 -14.71 -16.16
C THR A 134 2.83 -13.86 -16.85
N PHE A 135 3.07 -13.41 -18.10
CA PHE A 135 2.29 -12.32 -18.70
C PHE A 135 1.69 -12.61 -20.10
N ASP A 136 1.62 -13.88 -20.51
CA ASP A 136 1.22 -14.36 -21.85
C ASP A 136 -0.27 -14.19 -22.24
N ARG A 137 -1.02 -13.26 -21.62
CA ARG A 137 -2.49 -13.26 -21.67
C ARG A 137 -3.16 -12.17 -22.50
N VAL A 138 -2.41 -11.27 -23.15
CA VAL A 138 -3.01 -10.19 -23.97
C VAL A 138 -2.46 -10.21 -25.39
N PRO A 139 -3.29 -10.44 -26.42
CA PRO A 139 -2.88 -10.38 -27.82
C PRO A 139 -2.27 -9.03 -28.19
N ILE A 140 -1.25 -9.01 -29.05
CA ILE A 140 -0.56 -7.79 -29.51
C ILE A 140 -1.55 -6.78 -30.12
N GLU A 141 -2.60 -7.27 -30.77
CA GLU A 141 -3.68 -6.47 -31.35
C GLU A 141 -4.41 -5.65 -30.28
N ALA A 142 -4.69 -6.23 -29.11
CA ALA A 142 -5.36 -5.52 -28.01
C ALA A 142 -4.44 -4.45 -27.38
N ILE A 143 -3.13 -4.73 -27.29
CA ILE A 143 -2.12 -3.75 -26.84
C ILE A 143 -2.09 -2.54 -27.79
N LYS A 144 -2.21 -2.79 -29.09
CA LYS A 144 -2.21 -1.76 -30.13
C LYS A 144 -3.50 -0.93 -30.14
N GLU A 145 -4.65 -1.53 -29.86
CA GLU A 145 -5.91 -0.80 -29.70
C GLU A 145 -5.88 0.10 -28.46
N MET A 146 -5.38 -0.41 -27.33
CA MET A 146 -5.14 0.38 -26.12
C MET A 146 -4.20 1.55 -26.36
N SER A 147 -3.15 1.36 -27.18
CA SER A 147 -2.17 2.41 -27.46
C SER A 147 -2.75 3.60 -28.26
N LEU A 148 -3.94 3.43 -28.87
CA LEU A 148 -4.62 4.45 -29.67
C LEU A 148 -5.65 5.27 -28.86
N MET A 149 -5.96 4.87 -27.62
CA MET A 149 -7.01 5.49 -26.79
C MET A 149 -6.52 5.82 -25.36
N PRO A 150 -5.59 6.79 -25.19
CA PRO A 150 -5.01 7.13 -23.89
C PRO A 150 -6.04 7.60 -22.84
N GLU A 151 -7.13 8.25 -23.26
CA GLU A 151 -8.19 8.74 -22.38
C GLU A 151 -9.08 7.61 -21.82
N ALA A 152 -8.97 6.40 -22.37
CA ALA A 152 -9.74 5.22 -21.95
C ALA A 152 -8.91 4.23 -21.11
N LEU A 153 -7.64 4.52 -20.82
CA LEU A 153 -6.75 3.64 -20.04
C LEU A 153 -7.08 3.69 -18.55
N THR A 154 -8.14 2.99 -18.18
CA THR A 154 -8.57 2.77 -16.79
C THR A 154 -8.94 1.31 -16.60
N GLY A 155 -8.70 0.75 -15.41
CA GLY A 155 -9.04 -0.65 -15.16
C GLY A 155 -8.39 -1.21 -13.91
N ASN A 156 -8.26 -2.54 -13.87
CA ASN A 156 -7.70 -3.26 -12.74
C ASN A 156 -6.54 -4.18 -13.18
N LEU A 157 -5.46 -4.21 -12.40
CA LEU A 157 -4.28 -5.05 -12.64
C LEU A 157 -4.56 -6.56 -12.61
N GLU A 158 -5.66 -6.98 -11.98
CA GLU A 158 -6.13 -8.38 -12.01
C GLU A 158 -6.61 -8.80 -13.40
N VAL A 159 -7.08 -7.83 -14.21
CA VAL A 159 -7.58 -8.06 -15.57
C VAL A 159 -6.46 -7.83 -16.59
N LEU A 160 -5.67 -6.77 -16.41
CA LEU A 160 -4.59 -6.37 -17.30
C LEU A 160 -3.29 -6.20 -16.52
N HIS A 161 -2.29 -7.01 -16.82
CA HIS A 161 -1.03 -6.93 -16.10
C HIS A 161 -0.29 -5.60 -16.34
N ILE A 162 0.39 -5.09 -15.30
CA ILE A 162 1.06 -3.79 -15.33
C ILE A 162 2.11 -3.67 -16.44
N THR A 163 2.83 -4.75 -16.76
CA THR A 163 3.82 -4.78 -17.84
C THR A 163 3.21 -4.50 -19.21
N THR A 164 2.03 -5.07 -19.49
CA THR A 164 1.28 -4.82 -20.73
C THR A 164 0.81 -3.37 -20.81
N LEU A 165 0.37 -2.81 -19.68
CA LEU A 165 -0.02 -1.40 -19.60
C LEU A 165 1.16 -0.47 -19.88
N LEU A 166 2.32 -0.70 -19.26
CA LEU A 166 3.55 0.05 -19.48
C LEU A 166 4.02 -0.04 -20.95
N GLN A 167 3.94 -1.23 -21.55
CA GLN A 167 4.26 -1.43 -22.96
C GLN A 167 3.30 -0.68 -23.89
N SER A 168 1.99 -0.68 -23.59
CA SER A 168 1.01 0.06 -24.39
C SER A 168 1.25 1.58 -24.36
N ILE A 169 1.63 2.12 -23.20
CA ILE A 169 2.02 3.53 -23.02
C ILE A 169 3.27 3.85 -23.84
N SER A 170 4.27 2.97 -23.81
CA SER A 170 5.49 3.12 -24.60
C SER A 170 5.21 3.07 -26.10
N MET A 171 4.42 2.09 -26.57
CA MET A 171 4.08 1.91 -27.98
C MET A 171 3.21 3.05 -28.52
N GLY A 172 2.33 3.59 -27.69
CA GLY A 172 1.47 4.73 -28.04
C GLY A 172 2.17 6.09 -27.89
N GLU A 173 3.46 6.12 -27.53
CA GLU A 173 4.23 7.33 -27.22
C GLU A 173 3.49 8.28 -26.26
N MET A 174 2.74 7.72 -25.31
CA MET A 174 1.82 8.51 -24.49
C MET A 174 2.58 9.37 -23.49
N SER A 175 2.04 10.56 -23.23
CA SER A 175 2.56 11.48 -22.22
C SER A 175 1.48 11.81 -21.19
N GLY A 176 1.81 11.65 -19.92
CA GLY A 176 0.84 11.75 -18.84
C GLY A 176 1.29 11.04 -17.57
N ARG A 177 0.37 10.89 -16.63
CA ARG A 177 0.59 10.16 -15.39
C ARG A 177 -0.22 8.87 -15.39
N LEU A 178 0.45 7.74 -15.18
CA LEU A 178 -0.19 6.50 -14.79
C LEU A 178 -0.25 6.44 -13.27
N ARG A 179 -1.45 6.47 -12.70
CA ARG A 179 -1.68 6.20 -11.28
C ARG A 179 -2.14 4.76 -11.10
N ILE A 180 -1.52 4.04 -10.17
CA ILE A 180 -1.96 2.74 -9.69
C ILE A 180 -2.26 2.86 -8.19
N GLN A 181 -3.44 2.44 -7.76
CA GLN A 181 -3.88 2.44 -6.38
C GLN A 181 -4.24 1.02 -5.92
N ARG A 182 -3.69 0.61 -4.79
CA ARG A 182 -3.88 -0.70 -4.19
C ARG A 182 -4.04 -0.55 -2.67
N GLN A 183 -5.27 -0.68 -2.17
CA GLN A 183 -5.60 -0.46 -0.75
C GLN A 183 -5.07 0.91 -0.27
N ALA A 184 -4.18 0.93 0.72
CA ALA A 184 -3.53 2.13 1.24
C ALA A 184 -2.21 2.50 0.52
N ALA A 185 -1.82 1.74 -0.52
CA ALA A 185 -0.63 2.00 -1.32
C ALA A 185 -1.00 2.61 -2.67
N TYR A 186 -0.16 3.50 -3.17
CA TYR A 186 -0.26 4.04 -4.53
C TYR A 186 1.12 4.16 -5.18
N ALA A 187 1.11 4.26 -6.49
CA ALA A 187 2.27 4.64 -7.30
C ALA A 187 1.82 5.47 -8.49
N ASP A 188 2.48 6.60 -8.68
CA ASP A 188 2.34 7.48 -9.83
C ASP A 188 3.60 7.34 -10.69
N ILE A 189 3.43 7.04 -11.97
CA ILE A 189 4.51 6.97 -12.95
C ILE A 189 4.22 7.98 -14.04
N PHE A 190 5.15 8.90 -14.26
CA PHE A 190 5.01 9.97 -15.25
C PHE A 190 5.78 9.60 -16.52
N PHE A 191 5.14 9.80 -17.66
CA PHE A 191 5.66 9.49 -18.98
C PHE A 191 5.76 10.72 -19.87
N GLU A 192 6.80 10.76 -20.68
CA GLU A 192 6.98 11.70 -21.78
C GLU A 192 7.34 10.93 -23.04
N SER A 193 6.52 11.07 -24.08
CA SER A 193 6.68 10.36 -25.36
C SER A 193 6.87 8.85 -25.16
N GLY A 194 6.07 8.25 -24.27
CA GLY A 194 6.12 6.82 -23.93
C GLY A 194 7.26 6.42 -22.99
N ALA A 195 8.23 7.29 -22.71
CA ALA A 195 9.34 7.00 -21.80
C ALA A 195 9.01 7.43 -20.36
N PRO A 196 9.30 6.60 -19.33
CA PRO A 196 9.05 6.97 -17.95
C PRO A 196 10.14 7.93 -17.48
N VAL A 197 9.74 9.08 -16.94
CA VAL A 197 10.67 10.16 -16.53
C VAL A 197 10.76 10.33 -15.02
N HIS A 198 9.69 9.98 -14.30
CA HIS A 198 9.61 10.03 -12.85
C HIS A 198 8.63 8.98 -12.35
N ALA A 199 8.85 8.51 -11.12
CA ALA A 199 7.87 7.72 -10.40
C ALA A 199 7.91 8.08 -8.92
N GLU A 200 6.77 8.02 -8.25
CA GLU A 200 6.66 8.22 -6.81
C GLU A 200 5.52 7.38 -6.26
N GLY A 201 5.58 7.01 -4.99
CA GLY A 201 4.53 6.22 -4.40
C GLY A 201 4.80 5.95 -2.92
N THR A 202 3.90 5.17 -2.32
CA THR A 202 3.97 4.85 -0.89
C THR A 202 5.26 4.15 -0.48
N ARG A 203 5.93 3.46 -1.42
CA ARG A 203 7.11 2.61 -1.16
C ARG A 203 8.38 3.07 -1.89
N GLY A 204 8.50 4.35 -2.20
CA GLY A 204 9.73 4.95 -2.73
C GLY A 204 9.49 5.93 -3.88
N SER A 205 10.58 6.36 -4.51
CA SER A 205 10.57 7.25 -5.68
C SER A 205 11.61 6.79 -6.72
N GLY A 206 11.43 7.23 -7.96
CA GLY A 206 12.26 6.90 -9.11
C GLY A 206 12.20 5.44 -9.49
N GLU A 207 13.34 4.91 -9.94
CA GLU A 207 13.48 3.56 -10.47
C GLU A 207 13.04 2.49 -9.46
N GLU A 208 13.29 2.70 -8.16
CA GLU A 208 12.86 1.79 -7.10
C GLU A 208 11.33 1.71 -7.01
N CYS A 209 10.62 2.84 -7.13
CA CYS A 209 9.16 2.83 -7.19
C CYS A 209 8.66 2.06 -8.42
N PHE A 210 9.22 2.38 -9.60
CA PHE A 210 8.85 1.73 -10.86
C PHE A 210 9.05 0.21 -10.80
N ILE A 211 10.23 -0.26 -10.39
CA ILE A 211 10.59 -1.68 -10.31
C ILE A 211 9.68 -2.41 -9.32
N GLN A 212 9.35 -1.79 -8.19
CA GLN A 212 8.46 -2.39 -7.20
C GLN A 212 7.02 -2.54 -7.69
N VAL A 213 6.52 -1.60 -8.50
CA VAL A 213 5.17 -1.64 -9.08
C VAL A 213 5.00 -2.86 -10.01
N ILE A 214 6.06 -3.32 -10.68
CA ILE A 214 6.04 -4.56 -11.48
C ILE A 214 5.67 -5.79 -10.64
N CYS A 215 5.89 -5.75 -9.32
CA CYS A 215 5.53 -6.84 -8.42
C CYS A 215 4.05 -6.86 -8.00
N TRP A 216 3.23 -5.89 -8.42
CA TRP A 216 1.83 -5.79 -8.02
C TRP A 216 0.95 -6.67 -8.92
N LYS A 217 0.07 -7.47 -8.29
CA LYS A 217 -0.83 -8.41 -8.99
C LYS A 217 -2.27 -7.90 -9.06
N ASP A 218 -2.58 -6.85 -8.32
CA ASP A 218 -3.90 -6.28 -8.09
C ASP A 218 -3.77 -4.76 -7.85
N GLY A 219 -4.82 -4.02 -8.21
CA GLY A 219 -4.89 -2.57 -8.03
C GLY A 219 -5.66 -1.89 -9.16
N GLU A 220 -6.32 -0.78 -8.85
CA GLU A 220 -6.98 0.06 -9.85
C GLU A 220 -5.94 0.97 -10.50
N PHE A 221 -5.97 1.08 -11.82
CA PHE A 221 -5.11 2.00 -12.56
C PHE A 221 -5.93 3.02 -13.34
N HIS A 222 -5.38 4.22 -13.46
CA HIS A 222 -5.93 5.32 -14.23
C HIS A 222 -4.79 6.08 -14.90
N PHE A 223 -4.85 6.21 -16.23
CA PHE A 223 -3.93 7.07 -16.97
C PHE A 223 -4.57 8.45 -17.16
N GLU A 224 -3.83 9.48 -16.80
CA GLU A 224 -4.19 10.88 -16.94
C GLU A 224 -3.33 11.54 -18.02
N PRO A 225 -3.85 11.68 -19.25
CA PRO A 225 -3.11 12.31 -20.33
C PRO A 225 -2.73 13.75 -19.99
N LYS A 226 -1.59 14.21 -20.51
CA LYS A 226 -1.13 15.61 -20.43
C LYS A 226 -0.75 16.09 -19.02
N LEU A 227 -0.89 15.27 -17.98
CA LEU A 227 -0.34 15.60 -16.66
C LEU A 227 1.18 15.44 -16.70
N LYS A 228 1.89 16.55 -16.51
CA LYS A 228 3.36 16.60 -16.56
C LYS A 228 3.96 16.71 -15.16
N THR A 229 5.24 16.38 -15.07
CA THR A 229 6.06 16.59 -13.89
C THR A 229 7.36 17.29 -14.29
N ASP A 230 7.90 18.10 -13.39
CA ASP A 230 9.22 18.72 -13.54
C ASP A 230 10.34 17.83 -12.98
N GLU A 231 9.98 16.78 -12.23
CA GLU A 231 10.93 15.83 -11.65
C GLU A 231 11.47 14.86 -12.70
N ARG A 232 12.74 14.48 -12.56
CA ARG A 232 13.44 13.52 -13.44
C ARG A 232 14.27 12.56 -12.60
N THR A 233 13.62 11.51 -12.12
CA THR A 233 14.23 10.53 -11.20
C THR A 233 14.52 9.18 -11.85
N ILE A 234 14.04 8.96 -13.07
CA ILE A 234 14.29 7.72 -13.83
C ILE A 234 15.34 8.02 -14.89
N LYS A 235 16.42 7.25 -14.88
CA LYS A 235 17.52 7.36 -15.86
C LYS A 235 17.62 6.11 -16.73
N LYS A 236 17.20 4.96 -16.19
CA LYS A 236 17.14 3.69 -16.91
C LYS A 236 16.07 3.68 -17.99
N VAL A 237 16.39 2.93 -19.04
CA VAL A 237 15.44 2.54 -20.08
C VAL A 237 14.37 1.61 -19.48
N MET A 238 13.11 1.80 -19.90
CA MET A 238 11.94 1.14 -19.32
C MET A 238 12.06 -0.39 -19.34
N GLU A 239 12.49 -0.96 -20.46
CA GLU A 239 12.61 -2.39 -20.67
C GLU A 239 13.57 -3.02 -19.66
N THR A 240 14.68 -2.34 -19.34
CA THR A 240 15.62 -2.79 -18.30
C THR A 240 14.94 -2.85 -16.94
N MET A 241 14.16 -1.83 -16.57
CA MET A 241 13.45 -1.80 -15.30
C MET A 241 12.33 -2.84 -15.23
N ILE A 242 11.63 -3.12 -16.33
CA ILE A 242 10.63 -4.18 -16.40
C ILE A 242 11.30 -5.54 -16.10
N LEU A 243 12.43 -5.83 -16.75
CA LEU A 243 13.16 -7.08 -16.53
C LEU A 243 13.70 -7.19 -15.10
N GLU A 244 14.21 -6.10 -14.53
CA GLU A 244 14.61 -6.04 -13.13
C GLU A 244 13.41 -6.30 -12.19
N GLY A 245 12.24 -5.75 -12.50
CA GLY A 245 11.00 -6.00 -11.79
C GLY A 245 10.56 -7.47 -11.83
N CYS A 246 10.69 -8.12 -12.98
CA CYS A 246 10.41 -9.56 -13.12
C CYS A 246 11.33 -10.42 -12.23
N LEU A 247 12.64 -10.11 -12.22
CA LEU A 247 13.60 -10.79 -11.35
C LEU A 247 13.29 -10.53 -9.88
N LEU A 248 12.91 -9.30 -9.52
CA LEU A 248 12.51 -8.96 -8.16
C LEU A 248 11.25 -9.71 -7.73
N LEU A 249 10.28 -9.89 -8.63
CA LEU A 249 9.06 -10.66 -8.38
C LEU A 249 9.41 -12.13 -8.09
N ASP A 250 10.24 -12.76 -8.92
CA ASP A 250 10.70 -14.14 -8.68
C ASP A 250 11.46 -14.25 -7.35
N ASN A 251 12.39 -13.34 -7.09
CA ASN A 251 13.12 -13.29 -5.82
C ASN A 251 12.18 -13.12 -4.62
N THR A 252 11.13 -12.31 -4.76
CA THR A 252 10.12 -12.12 -3.71
C THR A 252 9.38 -13.43 -3.42
N GLU A 253 8.94 -14.13 -4.47
CA GLU A 253 8.24 -15.41 -4.35
C GLU A 253 9.14 -16.49 -3.77
N TYR A 254 10.40 -16.55 -4.18
CA TYR A 254 11.41 -17.48 -3.67
C TYR A 254 11.71 -17.26 -2.17
N VAL A 255 11.98 -16.01 -1.77
CA VAL A 255 12.24 -15.63 -0.36
C VAL A 255 11.01 -15.97 0.50
N ARG A 256 9.80 -15.71 0.00
CA ARG A 256 8.55 -16.06 0.66
C ARG A 256 8.38 -17.58 0.81
N ALA A 257 8.66 -18.35 -0.24
CA ALA A 257 8.59 -19.81 -0.22
C ALA A 257 9.60 -20.44 0.75
N CYS A 258 10.76 -19.82 0.93
CA CYS A 258 11.74 -20.20 1.96
C CYS A 258 11.29 -19.85 3.40
N GLY A 259 10.12 -19.22 3.57
CA GLY A 259 9.58 -18.83 4.88
C GLY A 259 10.21 -17.57 5.47
N VAL A 260 11.01 -16.83 4.69
CA VAL A 260 11.70 -15.63 5.16
C VAL A 260 10.74 -14.44 5.19
N ARG A 261 10.73 -13.77 6.34
CA ARG A 261 9.98 -12.54 6.64
C ARG A 261 10.90 -11.56 7.37
N MET A 262 10.44 -10.33 7.58
CA MET A 262 11.20 -9.30 8.31
C MET A 262 11.57 -9.73 9.75
N ASP A 263 10.75 -10.55 10.40
CA ASP A 263 11.00 -11.09 11.74
C ASP A 263 11.89 -12.35 11.76
N THR A 264 12.30 -12.86 10.59
CA THR A 264 13.07 -14.10 10.48
C THR A 264 14.54 -13.85 10.81
N VAL A 265 15.16 -14.79 11.50
CA VAL A 265 16.61 -14.81 11.75
C VAL A 265 17.28 -15.70 10.72
N LEU A 266 18.32 -15.19 10.09
CA LEU A 266 19.14 -15.94 9.13
C LEU A 266 20.40 -16.47 9.84
N GLY A 267 20.85 -17.65 9.44
CA GLY A 267 22.09 -18.27 9.90
C GLY A 267 23.05 -18.52 8.73
N ARG A 268 24.36 -18.45 9.00
CA ARG A 268 25.37 -18.87 8.01
C ARG A 268 25.47 -20.39 7.99
N THR A 269 25.36 -21.00 6.82
CA THR A 269 25.52 -22.46 6.67
C THR A 269 26.94 -22.90 7.01
N ASN A 270 27.94 -22.10 6.63
CA ASN A 270 29.33 -22.27 7.01
C ASN A 270 29.87 -20.96 7.61
N PRO A 271 30.04 -20.85 8.93
CA PRO A 271 30.51 -19.63 9.58
C PRO A 271 31.96 -19.24 9.24
N ASN A 272 32.79 -20.19 8.80
CA ASN A 272 34.23 -20.01 8.56
C ASN A 272 34.57 -19.90 7.07
N LEU A 273 33.60 -19.52 6.24
CA LEU A 273 33.80 -19.34 4.80
C LEU A 273 34.78 -18.19 4.56
N SER A 274 35.86 -18.44 3.82
CA SER A 274 36.79 -17.37 3.44
C SER A 274 36.19 -16.46 2.37
N GLU A 275 36.72 -15.25 2.21
CA GLU A 275 36.26 -14.31 1.18
C GLU A 275 36.38 -14.91 -0.23
N ALA A 276 37.50 -15.56 -0.55
CA ALA A 276 37.71 -16.22 -1.83
C ALA A 276 36.74 -17.40 -2.06
N GLN A 277 36.40 -18.15 -1.01
CA GLN A 277 35.39 -19.22 -1.09
C GLN A 277 33.99 -18.67 -1.28
N PHE A 278 33.65 -17.57 -0.59
CA PHE A 278 32.38 -16.87 -0.77
C PHE A 278 32.23 -16.37 -2.20
N GLU A 279 33.24 -15.68 -2.72
CA GLU A 279 33.25 -15.21 -4.11
C GLU A 279 33.15 -16.35 -5.11
N ALA A 280 33.84 -17.47 -4.88
CA ALA A 280 33.76 -18.65 -5.75
C ALA A 280 32.34 -19.25 -5.78
N ILE A 281 31.62 -19.30 -4.65
CA ILE A 281 30.24 -19.81 -4.60
C ILE A 281 29.27 -18.78 -5.21
N MET A 282 29.39 -17.50 -4.84
CA MET A 282 28.49 -16.46 -5.33
C MET A 282 28.69 -16.13 -6.81
N SER A 283 29.91 -16.32 -7.35
CA SER A 283 30.18 -16.16 -8.78
C SER A 283 29.62 -17.30 -9.65
N GLN A 284 29.33 -18.47 -9.06
CA GLN A 284 28.56 -19.53 -9.72
C GLN A 284 27.06 -19.24 -9.70
N GLY A 285 26.62 -18.41 -8.75
CA GLY A 285 25.25 -17.92 -8.64
C GLY A 285 24.96 -16.68 -9.51
N GLU A 286 23.84 -16.04 -9.22
CA GLU A 286 23.42 -14.85 -9.95
C GLU A 286 24.36 -13.66 -9.73
N ALA A 287 24.73 -12.97 -10.81
CA ALA A 287 25.54 -11.74 -10.78
C ALA A 287 24.80 -10.60 -10.06
N GLN A 288 24.93 -10.54 -8.75
CA GLN A 288 24.54 -9.42 -7.89
C GLN A 288 25.79 -8.57 -7.59
N ASP A 289 25.59 -7.39 -7.00
CA ASP A 289 26.70 -6.64 -6.43
C ASP A 289 27.36 -7.49 -5.31
N MET A 290 28.56 -7.99 -5.59
CA MET A 290 29.32 -8.82 -4.65
C MET A 290 29.58 -8.08 -3.33
N SER A 291 29.74 -6.76 -3.38
CA SER A 291 29.94 -5.92 -2.20
C SER A 291 28.69 -5.93 -1.32
N LEU A 292 27.51 -5.80 -1.93
CA LEU A 292 26.23 -5.90 -1.24
C LEU A 292 26.01 -7.29 -0.64
N LEU A 293 26.30 -8.36 -1.39
CA LEU A 293 26.17 -9.73 -0.90
C LEU A 293 27.07 -9.99 0.31
N LYS A 294 28.34 -9.55 0.25
CA LYS A 294 29.28 -9.62 1.38
C LYS A 294 28.76 -8.81 2.57
N ALA A 295 28.28 -7.59 2.35
CA ALA A 295 27.76 -6.74 3.41
C ALA A 295 26.58 -7.40 4.14
N ILE A 296 25.62 -7.97 3.39
CA ILE A 296 24.48 -8.71 3.97
C ILE A 296 25.00 -9.95 4.72
N TYR A 297 25.84 -10.77 4.09
CA TYR A 297 26.38 -11.98 4.70
C TYR A 297 27.14 -11.72 6.01
N LEU A 298 27.93 -10.64 6.05
CA LEU A 298 28.68 -10.22 7.23
C LEU A 298 27.78 -9.78 8.39
N GLN A 299 26.57 -9.30 8.12
CA GLN A 299 25.60 -8.96 9.17
C GLN A 299 24.86 -10.18 9.73
N ILE A 300 24.77 -11.28 8.99
CA ILE A 300 24.11 -12.51 9.41
C ILE A 300 24.96 -13.23 10.46
N ASP A 301 24.48 -13.30 11.70
CA ASP A 301 25.16 -13.87 12.86
C ASP A 301 24.35 -14.97 13.57
N GLY A 302 23.20 -15.36 13.01
CA GLY A 302 22.28 -16.30 13.64
C GLY A 302 21.42 -15.69 14.76
N ARG A 303 21.45 -14.37 14.95
CA ARG A 303 20.68 -13.66 15.99
C ARG A 303 19.88 -12.49 15.44
N LYS A 304 20.47 -11.69 14.54
CA LYS A 304 19.79 -10.54 13.93
C LYS A 304 18.65 -11.00 13.03
N ARG A 305 17.52 -10.30 13.11
CA ARG A 305 16.41 -10.49 12.19
C ARG A 305 16.74 -9.85 10.85
N VAL A 306 16.05 -10.26 9.80
CA VAL A 306 16.13 -9.61 8.49
C VAL A 306 15.87 -8.11 8.60
N LEU A 307 14.88 -7.70 9.41
CA LEU A 307 14.60 -6.28 9.67
C LEU A 307 15.84 -5.54 10.19
N ASP A 308 16.52 -6.11 11.20
CA ASP A 308 17.68 -5.47 11.82
C ASP A 308 18.82 -5.32 10.79
N ILE A 309 19.03 -6.32 9.93
CA ILE A 309 20.03 -6.27 8.86
C ILE A 309 19.68 -5.19 7.83
N VAL A 310 18.41 -5.11 7.43
CA VAL A 310 17.90 -4.11 6.47
C VAL A 310 18.06 -2.70 7.00
N GLU A 311 17.75 -2.47 8.29
CA GLU A 311 17.89 -1.16 8.94
C GLU A 311 19.36 -0.74 9.09
N ILE A 312 20.23 -1.67 9.54
CA ILE A 312 21.67 -1.41 9.71
C ILE A 312 22.32 -1.02 8.38
N LEU A 313 22.01 -1.75 7.31
CA LEU A 313 22.58 -1.53 5.99
C LEU A 313 21.79 -0.53 5.13
N ARG A 314 20.66 -0.02 5.63
CA ARG A 314 19.71 0.87 4.93
C ARG A 314 19.31 0.36 3.55
N LEU A 315 18.97 -0.93 3.46
CA LEU A 315 18.69 -1.58 2.19
C LEU A 315 17.30 -1.24 1.66
N SER A 316 17.22 -0.92 0.36
CA SER A 316 15.95 -0.87 -0.35
C SER A 316 15.32 -2.26 -0.47
N ARG A 317 14.02 -2.32 -0.81
CA ARG A 317 13.33 -3.58 -1.05
C ARG A 317 14.02 -4.39 -2.15
N THR A 318 14.39 -3.73 -3.26
CA THR A 318 15.09 -4.38 -4.36
C THR A 318 16.42 -5.00 -3.91
N GLN A 319 17.16 -4.31 -3.04
CA GLN A 319 18.47 -4.76 -2.55
C GLN A 319 18.37 -5.95 -1.60
N TRP A 320 17.56 -5.88 -0.55
CA TRP A 320 17.55 -6.94 0.45
C TRP A 320 16.86 -8.22 -0.06
N VAL A 321 15.78 -8.10 -0.83
CA VAL A 321 15.07 -9.27 -1.39
C VAL A 321 16.00 -10.02 -2.34
N SER A 322 16.64 -9.29 -3.26
CA SER A 322 17.55 -9.88 -4.23
C SER A 322 18.81 -10.44 -3.58
N GLY A 323 19.38 -9.72 -2.61
CA GLY A 323 20.57 -10.17 -1.88
C GLY A 323 20.30 -11.42 -1.02
N VAL A 324 19.20 -11.45 -0.28
CA VAL A 324 18.81 -12.62 0.54
C VAL A 324 18.47 -13.81 -0.35
N ALA A 325 17.73 -13.61 -1.45
CA ALA A 325 17.45 -14.67 -2.42
C ALA A 325 18.75 -15.31 -2.95
N ALA A 326 19.72 -14.50 -3.36
CA ALA A 326 20.99 -14.97 -3.88
C ALA A 326 21.79 -15.78 -2.84
N LEU A 327 21.85 -15.31 -1.59
CA LEU A 327 22.54 -16.01 -0.50
C LEU A 327 21.89 -17.35 -0.15
N LEU A 328 20.56 -17.43 -0.21
CA LEU A 328 19.80 -18.67 0.01
C LEU A 328 19.99 -19.65 -1.15
N ARG A 329 19.87 -19.19 -2.41
CA ARG A 329 20.10 -20.03 -3.60
C ARG A 329 21.52 -20.58 -3.64
N GLY A 330 22.51 -19.76 -3.26
CA GLY A 330 23.90 -20.17 -3.12
C GLY A 330 24.20 -21.00 -1.87
N GLN A 331 23.20 -21.30 -1.04
CA GLN A 331 23.28 -22.13 0.17
C GLN A 331 24.33 -21.68 1.21
N VAL A 332 24.79 -20.42 1.14
CA VAL A 332 25.71 -19.84 2.13
C VAL A 332 24.97 -19.36 3.37
N VAL A 333 23.66 -19.15 3.24
CA VAL A 333 22.73 -18.77 4.30
C VAL A 333 21.58 -19.77 4.36
N THR A 334 21.06 -19.98 5.56
CA THR A 334 19.84 -20.74 5.82
C THR A 334 18.91 -19.94 6.73
N VAL A 335 17.63 -20.29 6.73
CA VAL A 335 16.74 -19.84 7.80
C VAL A 335 17.22 -20.53 9.07
N ALA A 336 17.77 -19.75 10.00
CA ALA A 336 18.18 -20.31 11.27
C ALA A 336 16.93 -20.91 11.93
N SER A 337 17.03 -22.16 12.38
CA SER A 337 16.01 -22.78 13.26
C SER A 337 15.66 -21.73 14.27
N VAL A 338 14.40 -21.30 14.26
CA VAL A 338 13.83 -20.23 15.08
C VAL A 338 14.53 -20.27 16.44
N VAL A 339 15.58 -19.45 16.60
CA VAL A 339 16.00 -19.11 17.95
C VAL A 339 14.75 -18.43 18.44
N ASP A 340 14.19 -18.97 19.53
CA ASP A 340 13.19 -18.32 20.37
C ASP A 340 13.65 -16.87 20.60
N SER A 341 13.43 -16.01 19.60
CA SER A 341 12.94 -14.68 19.84
C SER A 341 11.81 -14.97 20.80
N LYS A 342 11.89 -14.35 21.97
CA LYS A 342 10.77 -14.30 22.89
C LYS A 342 9.59 -13.67 22.13
N ARG A 343 8.96 -14.37 21.18
CA ARG A 343 7.53 -14.56 21.22
C ARG A 343 7.31 -14.86 22.68
N LEU A 344 6.52 -14.04 23.34
CA LEU A 344 5.82 -14.57 24.49
C LEU A 344 5.38 -15.98 24.03
N GLN A 345 5.92 -17.02 24.67
CA GLN A 345 5.33 -18.34 24.58
C GLN A 345 3.99 -18.13 25.28
N VAL A 346 3.06 -17.52 24.56
CA VAL A 346 1.69 -17.38 24.97
C VAL A 346 1.21 -18.79 24.81
N GLU A 347 1.21 -19.54 25.91
CA GLU A 347 0.34 -20.71 25.96
C GLU A 347 -1.04 -20.19 25.52
N PRO A 348 -1.58 -20.69 24.40
CA PRO A 348 -2.86 -20.23 23.93
C PRO A 348 -3.83 -20.43 25.09
N LYS A 349 -4.42 -19.33 25.57
CA LYS A 349 -5.39 -19.41 26.65
C LYS A 349 -6.45 -20.40 26.21
N HIS A 350 -6.59 -21.50 26.94
CA HIS A 350 -7.62 -22.48 26.65
C HIS A 350 -8.97 -21.79 26.75
N LEU A 351 -9.63 -21.60 25.61
CA LEU A 351 -11.00 -21.11 25.55
C LEU A 351 -11.88 -22.29 25.90
N ASP A 352 -12.35 -22.36 27.15
CA ASP A 352 -13.25 -23.41 27.59
C ASP A 352 -14.60 -23.30 26.83
N PRO A 353 -14.92 -24.24 25.92
CA PRO A 353 -16.17 -24.19 25.17
C PRO A 353 -17.40 -24.27 26.09
N ALA A 354 -17.26 -24.85 27.29
CA ALA A 354 -18.36 -24.95 28.27
C ALA A 354 -18.78 -23.59 28.83
N LEU A 355 -17.87 -22.60 28.86
CA LEU A 355 -18.19 -21.22 29.26
C LEU A 355 -18.87 -20.43 28.14
N ILE A 356 -18.61 -20.80 26.87
CA ILE A 356 -19.14 -20.12 25.69
C ILE A 356 -20.52 -20.66 25.33
N ALA A 357 -20.75 -21.98 25.50
CA ALA A 357 -21.98 -22.65 25.09
C ALA A 357 -23.28 -22.03 25.64
N PRO A 358 -23.37 -21.61 26.92
CA PRO A 358 -24.57 -20.96 27.45
C PRO A 358 -24.86 -19.62 26.78
N ILE A 359 -23.82 -18.83 26.48
CA ILE A 359 -23.95 -17.54 25.82
C ILE A 359 -24.37 -17.74 24.36
N ASN A 360 -23.76 -18.70 23.66
CA ASN A 360 -24.14 -19.06 22.30
C ASN A 360 -25.61 -19.49 22.22
N ALA A 361 -26.11 -20.25 23.20
CA ALA A 361 -27.50 -20.67 23.24
C ALA A 361 -28.49 -19.50 23.41
N VAL A 362 -28.05 -18.36 23.96
CA VAL A 362 -28.85 -17.15 24.10
C VAL A 362 -28.72 -16.24 22.88
N LEU A 363 -27.49 -16.08 22.35
CA LEU A 363 -27.22 -15.12 21.28
C LEU A 363 -27.54 -15.67 19.89
N LEU A 364 -27.35 -16.97 19.66
CA LEU A 364 -27.52 -17.61 18.35
C LEU A 364 -28.87 -18.33 18.24
N ARG A 365 -29.48 -18.30 17.07
CA ARG A 365 -30.61 -19.19 16.78
C ARG A 365 -30.12 -20.62 16.61
N SER A 366 -30.84 -21.57 17.20
CA SER A 366 -30.48 -23.00 17.19
C SER A 366 -30.59 -23.66 15.82
N ASP A 367 -31.42 -23.11 14.92
CA ASP A 367 -31.67 -23.66 13.59
C ASP A 367 -30.60 -23.25 12.56
N THR A 368 -30.20 -21.98 12.54
CA THR A 368 -29.21 -21.46 11.58
C THR A 368 -27.81 -21.24 12.17
N GLY A 369 -27.66 -21.17 13.49
CA GLY A 369 -26.38 -20.84 14.14
C GLY A 369 -25.92 -19.38 13.95
N LEU A 370 -26.83 -18.50 13.50
CA LEU A 370 -26.56 -17.06 13.33
C LEU A 370 -27.05 -16.28 14.54
N PHE A 371 -26.51 -15.10 14.77
CA PHE A 371 -27.04 -14.19 15.81
C PHE A 371 -28.53 -13.93 15.59
N SER A 372 -29.29 -14.01 16.67
CA SER A 372 -30.71 -13.64 16.68
C SER A 372 -30.88 -12.13 16.53
N TYR A 373 -32.08 -11.68 16.16
CA TYR A 373 -32.37 -10.25 16.06
C TYR A 373 -32.16 -9.48 17.38
N PRO A 374 -32.59 -9.99 18.55
CA PRO A 374 -32.25 -9.34 19.84
C PRO A 374 -30.75 -9.27 20.10
N ALA A 375 -29.99 -10.31 19.73
CA ALA A 375 -28.53 -10.31 19.85
C ALA A 375 -27.88 -9.29 18.90
N PHE A 376 -28.40 -9.14 17.68
CA PHE A 376 -27.96 -8.11 16.75
C PHE A 376 -28.15 -6.70 17.33
N LEU A 377 -29.34 -6.39 17.86
CA LEU A 377 -29.60 -5.09 18.49
C LEU A 377 -28.64 -4.81 19.65
N TYR A 378 -28.41 -5.82 20.51
CA TYR A 378 -27.46 -5.71 21.61
C TYR A 378 -26.03 -5.42 21.12
N LEU A 379 -25.57 -6.16 20.11
CA LEU A 379 -24.22 -6.01 19.56
C LEU A 379 -24.04 -4.64 18.87
N VAL A 380 -25.02 -4.19 18.09
CA VAL A 380 -24.97 -2.89 17.43
C VAL A 380 -25.00 -1.75 18.45
N ASP A 381 -25.87 -1.81 19.47
CA ASP A 381 -25.92 -0.81 20.55
C ASP A 381 -24.58 -0.74 21.29
N HIS A 382 -23.95 -1.89 21.54
CA HIS A 382 -22.63 -1.95 22.15
C HIS A 382 -21.57 -1.31 21.23
N GLU A 383 -21.52 -1.67 19.96
CA GLU A 383 -20.55 -1.08 19.01
C GLU A 383 -20.76 0.42 18.81
N PHE A 384 -22.00 0.88 18.70
CA PHE A 384 -22.35 2.29 18.53
C PHE A 384 -21.87 3.14 19.72
N LYS A 385 -22.00 2.65 20.95
CA LYS A 385 -21.51 3.34 22.16
C LYS A 385 -19.99 3.54 22.19
N PHE A 386 -19.24 2.68 21.49
CA PHE A 386 -17.78 2.73 21.44
C PHE A 386 -17.22 3.17 20.08
N SER A 387 -18.07 3.59 19.13
CA SER A 387 -17.65 3.91 17.76
C SER A 387 -17.04 5.31 17.60
N ALA A 388 -16.49 5.91 18.68
CA ALA A 388 -16.28 7.35 18.87
C ALA A 388 -15.70 8.19 17.71
N GLU A 389 -15.06 7.58 16.69
CA GLU A 389 -14.65 8.25 15.43
C GLU A 389 -14.67 7.32 14.19
N ARG A 390 -15.32 6.15 14.26
CA ARG A 390 -15.32 5.14 13.19
C ARG A 390 -16.71 5.01 12.57
N PRO A 391 -16.81 4.99 11.23
CA PRO A 391 -18.09 4.81 10.59
C PRO A 391 -18.63 3.39 10.86
N LEU A 392 -19.95 3.28 11.00
CA LEU A 392 -20.65 2.03 11.25
C LEU A 392 -21.68 1.85 10.16
N SER A 393 -21.53 0.83 9.31
CA SER A 393 -22.48 0.53 8.25
C SER A 393 -23.34 -0.68 8.58
N ILE A 394 -24.62 -0.57 8.23
CA ILE A 394 -25.61 -1.65 8.31
C ILE A 394 -26.04 -2.00 6.89
N ILE A 395 -26.01 -3.29 6.58
CA ILE A 395 -26.57 -3.86 5.35
C ILE A 395 -27.76 -4.72 5.76
N LEU A 396 -28.94 -4.42 5.23
CA LEU A 396 -30.15 -5.21 5.42
C LEU A 396 -30.51 -5.92 4.12
N ILE A 397 -30.60 -7.24 4.18
CA ILE A 397 -30.95 -8.10 3.05
C ILE A 397 -32.35 -8.64 3.28
N ASN A 398 -33.28 -8.31 2.40
CA ASN A 398 -34.59 -8.94 2.36
C ASN A 398 -34.47 -10.35 1.77
N THR A 399 -35.05 -11.33 2.45
CA THR A 399 -35.04 -12.74 2.00
C THR A 399 -36.43 -13.24 1.60
N LEU A 400 -37.37 -12.33 1.34
CA LEU A 400 -38.69 -12.61 0.77
C LEU A 400 -38.73 -12.24 -0.71
N SER A 401 -39.39 -13.09 -1.51
CA SER A 401 -39.74 -12.79 -2.91
C SER A 401 -41.26 -12.89 -3.09
N VAL A 402 -41.80 -12.06 -3.98
CA VAL A 402 -43.19 -12.15 -4.41
C VAL A 402 -43.33 -13.27 -5.43
N GLU A 403 -44.07 -14.31 -5.08
CA GLU A 403 -44.32 -15.42 -5.99
C GLU A 403 -45.33 -15.01 -7.06
N VAL A 404 -44.91 -15.01 -8.33
CA VAL A 404 -45.70 -14.52 -9.48
C VAL A 404 -47.04 -15.22 -9.64
N SER A 405 -47.15 -16.48 -9.21
CA SER A 405 -48.37 -17.30 -9.36
C SER A 405 -49.43 -17.03 -8.30
N SER A 406 -49.04 -16.61 -7.09
CA SER A 406 -49.93 -16.47 -5.92
C SER A 406 -50.02 -15.04 -5.40
N ASN A 407 -49.14 -14.14 -5.86
CA ASN A 407 -48.93 -12.79 -5.35
C ASN A 407 -48.69 -12.77 -3.82
N GLN A 408 -48.22 -13.89 -3.25
CA GLN A 408 -47.85 -14.01 -1.84
C GLN A 408 -46.34 -13.88 -1.70
N MET A 409 -45.90 -13.27 -0.61
CA MET A 409 -44.48 -13.27 -0.23
C MET A 409 -44.10 -14.64 0.31
N LYS A 410 -43.02 -15.21 -0.21
CA LYS A 410 -42.44 -16.45 0.28
C LYS A 410 -40.96 -16.27 0.61
N PRO A 411 -40.44 -16.96 1.65
CA PRO A 411 -39.01 -17.02 1.93
C PRO A 411 -38.26 -17.60 0.73
N ILE A 412 -37.20 -16.90 0.32
CA ILE A 412 -36.31 -17.35 -0.76
C ILE A 412 -35.27 -18.35 -0.23
N LEU A 413 -35.00 -18.31 1.08
CA LEU A 413 -34.05 -19.19 1.75
C LEU A 413 -34.76 -20.08 2.77
N ASN A 414 -34.38 -21.35 2.79
CA ASN A 414 -34.66 -22.25 3.90
C ASN A 414 -33.57 -22.14 4.98
N VAL A 415 -33.70 -22.89 6.07
CA VAL A 415 -32.76 -22.88 7.20
C VAL A 415 -31.30 -23.13 6.76
N ASP A 416 -31.08 -24.07 5.84
CA ASP A 416 -29.73 -24.36 5.35
C ASP A 416 -29.21 -23.28 4.39
N GLY A 417 -30.11 -22.65 3.63
CA GLY A 417 -29.83 -21.48 2.80
C GLY A 417 -29.30 -20.30 3.61
N TYR A 418 -29.81 -20.06 4.82
CA TYR A 418 -29.24 -19.04 5.72
C TYR A 418 -27.82 -19.40 6.18
N LYS A 419 -27.53 -20.68 6.46
CA LYS A 419 -26.17 -21.12 6.84
C LYS A 419 -25.19 -20.98 5.68
N ASP A 420 -25.62 -21.36 4.49
CA ASP A 420 -24.84 -21.24 3.26
C ASP A 420 -24.57 -19.76 2.93
N LEU A 421 -25.58 -18.90 3.11
CA LEU A 421 -25.46 -17.46 2.89
C LEU A 421 -24.46 -16.86 3.86
N ALA A 422 -24.52 -17.22 5.14
CA ALA A 422 -23.56 -16.75 6.13
C ALA A 422 -22.13 -17.21 5.82
N ARG A 423 -21.94 -18.46 5.36
CA ARG A 423 -20.63 -18.95 4.90
C ARG A 423 -20.14 -18.18 3.66
N CYS A 424 -21.03 -17.88 2.72
CA CYS A 424 -20.74 -17.05 1.56
C CYS A 424 -20.27 -15.66 1.98
N ILE A 425 -21.04 -14.95 2.82
CA ILE A 425 -20.69 -13.63 3.35
C ILE A 425 -19.34 -13.66 4.08
N ALA A 426 -19.12 -14.65 4.95
CA ALA A 426 -17.88 -14.79 5.71
C ALA A 426 -16.64 -15.06 4.83
N SER A 427 -16.82 -15.60 3.62
CA SER A 427 -15.75 -15.88 2.67
C SER A 427 -15.38 -14.68 1.77
N VAL A 428 -16.19 -13.62 1.76
CA VAL A 428 -15.95 -12.43 0.95
C VAL A 428 -14.67 -11.73 1.41
N GLN A 429 -13.75 -11.49 0.46
CA GLN A 429 -12.49 -10.80 0.74
C GLN A 429 -12.74 -9.42 1.36
N GLY A 430 -12.14 -9.20 2.53
CA GLY A 430 -12.26 -7.94 3.27
C GLY A 430 -13.45 -7.88 4.24
N PHE A 431 -14.29 -8.92 4.29
CA PHE A 431 -15.39 -8.99 5.26
C PHE A 431 -14.88 -9.10 6.70
N LYS A 432 -15.27 -8.15 7.55
CA LYS A 432 -15.04 -8.13 9.00
C LYS A 432 -16.26 -7.52 9.68
N GLY A 433 -17.26 -8.35 9.95
CA GLY A 433 -18.53 -7.89 10.48
C GLY A 433 -19.32 -8.98 11.19
N ILE A 434 -20.46 -8.57 11.73
CA ILE A 434 -21.42 -9.44 12.41
C ILE A 434 -22.51 -9.81 11.41
N ILE A 435 -22.87 -11.10 11.34
CA ILE A 435 -23.95 -11.62 10.50
C ILE A 435 -25.06 -12.12 11.42
N SER A 436 -26.28 -11.66 11.18
CA SER A 436 -27.42 -11.94 12.06
C SER A 436 -28.71 -12.07 11.28
N HIS A 437 -29.72 -12.67 11.91
CA HIS A 437 -31.09 -12.51 11.49
C HIS A 437 -31.56 -11.10 11.80
N TYR A 438 -32.34 -10.55 10.87
CA TYR A 438 -33.07 -9.32 11.05
C TYR A 438 -34.56 -9.62 11.04
N GLU A 439 -35.19 -9.46 12.19
CA GLU A 439 -36.61 -9.81 12.40
C GLU A 439 -36.96 -11.24 11.95
N GLU A 440 -38.11 -11.43 11.28
CA GLU A 440 -38.62 -12.75 10.87
C GLU A 440 -37.99 -13.26 9.55
N HIS A 441 -37.76 -12.36 8.58
CA HIS A 441 -37.41 -12.72 7.20
C HIS A 441 -36.32 -11.85 6.57
N GLY A 442 -35.30 -11.49 7.35
CA GLY A 442 -34.15 -10.72 6.86
C GLY A 442 -32.82 -11.19 7.41
N VAL A 443 -31.75 -10.72 6.77
CA VAL A 443 -30.38 -10.84 7.27
C VAL A 443 -29.82 -9.44 7.45
N ALA A 444 -29.24 -9.18 8.62
CA ALA A 444 -28.50 -7.96 8.89
C ALA A 444 -27.00 -8.25 9.01
N ILE A 445 -26.23 -7.37 8.39
CA ILE A 445 -24.78 -7.35 8.46
C ILE A 445 -24.36 -6.02 9.07
N CYS A 446 -23.57 -6.08 10.13
CA CYS A 446 -22.96 -4.91 10.75
C CYS A 446 -21.47 -4.86 10.44
N LEU A 447 -21.01 -3.77 9.83
CA LEU A 447 -19.63 -3.55 9.42
C LEU A 447 -19.02 -2.39 10.21
N MET A 448 -18.04 -2.72 11.05
CA MET A 448 -17.33 -1.75 11.89
C MET A 448 -16.20 -1.07 11.11
N GLY A 449 -16.16 0.26 11.09
CA GLY A 449 -15.14 1.03 10.38
C GLY A 449 -15.32 1.07 8.86
N ALA A 450 -16.48 0.65 8.35
CA ALA A 450 -16.85 0.78 6.94
C ALA A 450 -17.78 1.98 6.77
N ASN A 451 -17.65 2.69 5.65
CA ASN A 451 -18.61 3.70 5.21
C ASN A 451 -19.58 3.08 4.19
N ALA A 452 -20.57 3.86 3.75
CA ALA A 452 -21.65 3.39 2.88
C ALA A 452 -21.12 2.76 1.57
N MET A 453 -20.09 3.36 0.98
CA MET A 453 -19.49 2.89 -0.26
C MET A 453 -18.72 1.57 -0.10
N HIS A 454 -17.96 1.43 0.99
CA HIS A 454 -17.31 0.16 1.33
C HIS A 454 -18.35 -0.93 1.63
N ALA A 455 -19.43 -0.60 2.34
CA ALA A 455 -20.52 -1.53 2.64
C ALA A 455 -21.26 -1.98 1.35
N ALA A 456 -21.54 -1.07 0.43
CA ALA A 456 -22.10 -1.41 -0.89
C ALA A 456 -21.16 -2.30 -1.72
N THR A 457 -19.85 -2.05 -1.68
CA THR A 457 -18.86 -2.92 -2.34
C THR A 457 -18.87 -4.34 -1.77
N ILE A 458 -19.01 -4.48 -0.44
CA ILE A 458 -19.14 -5.79 0.21
C ILE A 458 -20.47 -6.46 -0.19
N ALA A 459 -21.59 -5.72 -0.21
CA ALA A 459 -22.88 -6.23 -0.67
C ALA A 459 -22.84 -6.73 -2.12
N ASP A 460 -22.19 -5.99 -3.03
CA ASP A 460 -22.02 -6.38 -4.43
C ASP A 460 -21.19 -7.66 -4.57
N ARG A 461 -20.11 -7.79 -3.79
CA ARG A 461 -19.33 -9.04 -3.74
C ARG A 461 -20.12 -10.22 -3.21
N ILE A 462 -21.00 -10.01 -2.22
CA ILE A 462 -21.90 -11.06 -1.72
C ILE A 462 -22.81 -11.52 -2.86
N ILE A 463 -23.50 -10.59 -3.54
CA ILE A 463 -24.38 -10.92 -4.67
C ILE A 463 -23.60 -11.68 -5.76
N LYS A 464 -22.42 -11.19 -6.17
CA LYS A 464 -21.60 -11.83 -7.21
C LYS A 464 -21.15 -13.24 -6.79
N SER A 465 -20.74 -13.41 -5.53
CA SER A 465 -20.36 -14.73 -5.00
C SER A 465 -21.55 -15.68 -5.03
N MET A 466 -22.75 -15.22 -4.67
CA MET A 466 -23.96 -16.04 -4.72
C MET A 466 -24.36 -16.38 -6.18
N LEU A 467 -24.24 -15.43 -7.11
CA LEU A 467 -24.53 -15.65 -8.54
C LEU A 467 -23.57 -16.65 -9.20
N SER A 468 -22.37 -16.80 -8.66
CA SER A 468 -21.40 -17.82 -9.11
C SER A 468 -21.60 -19.21 -8.46
N SER A 469 -22.59 -19.35 -7.59
CA SER A 469 -22.84 -20.58 -6.80
C SER A 469 -23.96 -21.45 -7.41
N SER A 470 -24.62 -22.27 -6.58
CA SER A 470 -25.71 -23.19 -6.96
C SER A 470 -26.90 -22.45 -7.59
N MET A 471 -27.74 -23.19 -8.34
CA MET A 471 -28.93 -22.62 -8.98
C MET A 471 -29.90 -21.95 -7.98
N GLU A 472 -30.03 -22.53 -6.78
CA GLU A 472 -30.83 -21.97 -5.68
C GLU A 472 -30.27 -20.62 -5.21
N PHE A 473 -28.94 -20.52 -5.05
CA PHE A 473 -28.27 -19.27 -4.70
C PHE A 473 -28.35 -18.22 -5.79
N ARG A 474 -28.34 -18.63 -7.06
CA ARG A 474 -28.54 -17.74 -8.20
C ARG A 474 -29.96 -17.16 -8.20
N PHE A 475 -30.97 -17.98 -7.93
CA PHE A 475 -32.35 -17.52 -7.76
C PHE A 475 -32.48 -16.58 -6.58
N ALA A 476 -31.86 -16.92 -5.45
CA ALA A 476 -31.87 -16.09 -4.25
C ALA A 476 -31.21 -14.73 -4.48
N ALA A 477 -29.99 -14.70 -5.01
CA ALA A 477 -29.27 -13.47 -5.34
C ALA A 477 -30.04 -12.59 -6.32
N SER A 478 -30.70 -13.19 -7.31
CA SER A 478 -31.51 -12.46 -8.29
C SER A 478 -32.81 -11.89 -7.71
N ASN A 479 -33.21 -12.31 -6.51
CA ASN A 479 -34.46 -11.92 -5.84
C ASN A 479 -34.25 -11.19 -4.51
N MET A 480 -33.01 -10.95 -4.11
CA MET A 480 -32.68 -10.19 -2.90
C MET A 480 -32.78 -8.69 -3.16
N ALA A 481 -33.26 -7.98 -2.15
CA ALA A 481 -33.24 -6.53 -2.07
C ALA A 481 -32.33 -6.12 -0.91
N ILE A 482 -31.40 -5.22 -1.17
CA ILE A 482 -30.38 -4.84 -0.19
C ILE A 482 -30.44 -3.34 0.08
N GLY A 483 -30.62 -2.97 1.35
CA GLY A 483 -30.50 -1.60 1.83
C GLY A 483 -29.20 -1.40 2.59
N VAL A 484 -28.53 -0.27 2.38
CA VAL A 484 -27.28 0.10 3.06
C VAL A 484 -27.44 1.47 3.69
N ALA A 485 -27.11 1.61 4.97
CA ALA A 485 -26.99 2.89 5.65
C ALA A 485 -25.74 2.92 6.53
N SER A 486 -25.18 4.11 6.74
CA SER A 486 -23.95 4.30 7.52
C SER A 486 -24.03 5.48 8.47
N PHE A 487 -23.58 5.27 9.69
CA PHE A 487 -23.32 6.35 10.64
C PHE A 487 -21.88 6.87 10.44
N PRO A 488 -21.64 8.20 10.51
CA PRO A 488 -22.60 9.28 10.78
C PRO A 488 -23.28 9.88 9.54
N ASP A 489 -22.97 9.41 8.34
CA ASP A 489 -23.36 10.08 7.08
C ASP A 489 -24.87 10.05 6.81
N ASP A 490 -25.54 8.94 7.12
CA ASP A 490 -26.96 8.68 6.82
C ASP A 490 -27.87 8.76 8.05
N ALA A 491 -27.31 8.94 9.25
CA ALA A 491 -28.04 8.84 10.52
C ALA A 491 -27.30 9.51 11.68
N GLU A 492 -28.07 10.01 12.67
CA GLU A 492 -27.55 10.68 13.87
C GLU A 492 -27.46 9.74 15.08
N ASP A 493 -28.26 8.67 15.09
CA ASP A 493 -28.31 7.68 16.17
C ASP A 493 -28.58 6.26 15.64
N MET A 494 -28.50 5.25 16.51
CA MET A 494 -28.73 3.86 16.11
C MET A 494 -30.15 3.62 15.55
N ALA A 495 -31.16 4.30 16.10
CA ALA A 495 -32.55 4.11 15.69
C ALA A 495 -32.77 4.63 14.27
N SER A 496 -32.30 5.85 13.99
CA SER A 496 -32.29 6.43 12.65
C SER A 496 -31.43 5.62 11.69
N LEU A 497 -30.28 5.09 12.11
CA LEU A 497 -29.44 4.23 11.24
C LEU A 497 -30.18 2.98 10.75
N LEU A 498 -30.85 2.28 11.65
CA LEU A 498 -31.64 1.10 11.28
C LEU A 498 -32.84 1.49 10.42
N ALA A 499 -33.56 2.56 10.78
CA ALA A 499 -34.70 3.05 10.01
C ALA A 499 -34.29 3.44 8.58
N THR A 500 -33.18 4.16 8.40
CA THR A 500 -32.71 4.55 7.07
C THR A 500 -32.27 3.33 6.24
N ALA A 501 -31.65 2.32 6.86
CA ALA A 501 -31.32 1.07 6.19
C ALA A 501 -32.57 0.29 5.74
N GLU A 502 -33.64 0.30 6.54
CA GLU A 502 -34.93 -0.30 6.19
C GLU A 502 -35.59 0.43 5.01
N VAL A 503 -35.62 1.75 5.04
CA VAL A 503 -36.16 2.56 3.93
C VAL A 503 -35.41 2.27 2.63
N ALA A 504 -34.07 2.14 2.68
CA ALA A 504 -33.27 1.76 1.54
C ALA A 504 -33.60 0.34 1.02
N ARG A 505 -33.74 -0.64 1.93
CA ARG A 505 -34.11 -2.02 1.59
C ARG A 505 -35.51 -2.10 0.97
N ASP A 506 -36.47 -1.36 1.51
CA ASP A 506 -37.85 -1.35 1.06
C ASP A 506 -37.95 -0.68 -0.31
N ARG A 507 -37.17 0.40 -0.52
CA ARG A 507 -36.99 1.00 -1.85
C ARG A 507 -36.43 -0.01 -2.85
N ALA A 508 -35.36 -0.72 -2.49
CA ALA A 508 -34.78 -1.78 -3.32
C ALA A 508 -35.80 -2.88 -3.65
N THR A 509 -36.69 -3.22 -2.71
CA THR A 509 -37.75 -4.20 -2.91
C THR A 509 -38.80 -3.70 -3.91
N SER A 510 -39.16 -2.41 -3.85
CA SER A 510 -40.18 -1.79 -4.70
C SER A 510 -39.75 -1.58 -6.16
N GLU A 511 -38.46 -1.38 -6.42
CA GLU A 511 -37.93 -1.09 -7.76
C GLU A 511 -37.60 -2.35 -8.59
N GLY A 512 -37.78 -3.54 -8.02
CA GLY A 512 -37.50 -4.83 -8.66
C GLY A 512 -36.14 -5.44 -8.28
N SER A 513 -36.02 -6.73 -8.54
CA SER A 513 -35.04 -7.60 -7.88
C SER A 513 -33.57 -7.41 -8.30
N SER A 514 -32.65 -7.57 -7.32
CA SER A 514 -31.19 -7.43 -7.41
C SER A 514 -30.67 -6.00 -7.50
N ARG A 515 -30.99 -5.20 -6.48
CA ARG A 515 -30.44 -3.85 -6.29
C ARG A 515 -29.93 -3.65 -4.87
N ILE A 516 -28.76 -3.03 -4.81
CA ILE A 516 -28.22 -2.43 -3.60
C ILE A 516 -28.62 -0.97 -3.67
N VAL A 517 -29.38 -0.50 -2.67
CA VAL A 517 -29.77 0.91 -2.54
C VAL A 517 -29.05 1.48 -1.34
N LEU A 518 -28.36 2.59 -1.55
CA LEU A 518 -27.72 3.34 -0.47
C LEU A 518 -28.72 4.35 0.09
N ALA A 519 -28.78 4.47 1.41
CA ALA A 519 -29.55 5.48 2.12
C ALA A 519 -29.30 6.90 1.59
N SER A 520 -28.03 7.22 1.32
CA SER A 520 -27.61 8.50 0.74
C SER A 520 -28.25 8.83 -0.61
N GLU A 521 -28.72 7.83 -1.37
CA GLU A 521 -29.38 8.03 -2.68
C GLU A 521 -30.85 8.45 -2.54
N LEU A 522 -31.43 8.31 -1.34
CA LEU A 522 -32.85 8.59 -1.07
C LEU A 522 -33.10 10.04 -0.63
N VAL A 523 -32.04 10.78 -0.28
CA VAL A 523 -32.08 12.17 0.21
C VAL A 523 -31.83 13.17 -0.93
N GLY A 524 -32.01 12.74 -2.19
CA GLY A 524 -31.87 13.55 -3.41
C GLY A 524 -33.06 14.43 -3.74
#